data_AF-A0A848FYD9-F1
#
_entry.id   AF-A0A848FYD9-F1
#
_cell.length_a   1.000
_cell.length_b   1.000
_cell.length_c   1.000
_cell.angle_alpha   90.00
_cell.angle_beta   90.00
_cell.angle_gamma   90.00
#
_symmetry.space_group_name_H-M   'P 1'
#
loop_
_entity.id
_entity.type
_entity.pdbx_description
1 polymer ?
#
loop_
_entity_poly.entity_id
_entity_poly.type
_entity_poly.pdbx_seq_one_letter_code
_entity_poly.pdbx_strand_id
1 'polypeptide(L)'
;MKILYSLIAIPVLLASSCKKGDDKKSEPKNTHTISFNTPGNEPGFIYVDGQYTGSKTPASIELQPGNHTIGIALQNSFTYLRKETNVSGNATIDFTNADKPAPKTWKALWIGLYETTGISATGNCSTHFSQSELDAGYDFFNWSLQQHFEKYSYGTMKWEVERKDISVPVSLTRANANWFTVEPSTITALMPQIQPGVYDCVFVFWREKEGSCSFQSNYFGLAWTNPIAEPIKTGYVTVKFDAGTSITDRINYYKTTDPGVYIHEWLHTTGENFYQNKGLALPAKAGGYSVHAAEMYNYSFPWMNWYLDFVSGRVPNPSGEPKYLGIGPDGLLRCTVRETAVNNNCR
;
A
#
# COMPACT_ATOMS: atom_id res chain seq x y z
N MET A 1 -16.01 17.59 -65.90
CA MET A 1 -14.87 17.55 -66.83
C MET A 1 -14.00 16.36 -66.44
N LYS A 2 -13.98 15.31 -67.28
CA LYS A 2 -13.22 14.06 -67.08
C LYS A 2 -11.84 14.18 -67.77
N ILE A 3 -10.75 13.86 -67.09
CA ILE A 3 -9.46 13.41 -67.67
C ILE A 3 -8.86 12.46 -66.62
N LEU A 4 -8.99 11.14 -66.77
CA LEU A 4 -8.18 10.14 -67.51
C LEU A 4 -6.78 9.84 -66.93
N TYR A 5 -6.58 8.54 -66.74
CA TYR A 5 -5.48 7.79 -66.15
C TYR A 5 -4.12 7.96 -66.85
N SER A 6 -3.04 7.69 -66.11
CA SER A 6 -1.89 6.94 -66.64
C SER A 6 -1.24 6.09 -65.54
N LEU A 7 -1.39 4.78 -65.69
CA LEU A 7 -0.59 3.75 -65.03
C LEU A 7 0.85 3.82 -65.55
N ILE A 8 1.83 3.69 -64.65
CA ILE A 8 3.16 3.21 -65.01
C ILE A 8 3.42 1.97 -64.17
N ALA A 9 3.49 0.83 -64.85
CA ALA A 9 3.97 -0.43 -64.31
C ALA A 9 5.50 -0.47 -64.40
N ILE A 10 6.15 -0.88 -63.31
CA ILE A 10 7.57 -1.28 -63.31
C ILE A 10 7.63 -2.71 -62.77
N PRO A 11 8.11 -3.69 -63.56
CA PRO A 11 8.39 -5.03 -63.07
C PRO A 11 9.85 -5.10 -62.61
N VAL A 12 10.11 -5.61 -61.40
CA VAL A 12 11.45 -6.11 -61.04
C VAL A 12 11.30 -7.44 -60.31
N LEU A 13 12.11 -8.38 -60.78
CA LEU A 13 12.17 -9.79 -60.45
C LEU A 13 12.70 -10.08 -59.04
N LEU A 14 12.04 -11.08 -58.43
CA LEU A 14 12.53 -12.14 -57.55
C LEU A 14 14.01 -12.12 -57.13
N ALA A 15 14.23 -12.03 -55.82
CA ALA A 15 15.28 -12.79 -55.12
C ALA A 15 14.73 -13.30 -53.78
N SER A 16 14.22 -14.53 -53.80
CA SER A 16 13.90 -15.33 -52.63
C SER A 16 15.19 -15.71 -51.90
N SER A 17 15.58 -14.90 -50.92
CA SER A 17 16.63 -15.29 -49.97
C SER A 17 15.99 -16.09 -48.84
N CYS A 18 15.98 -17.41 -48.99
CA CYS A 18 15.78 -18.34 -47.87
C CYS A 18 16.89 -18.11 -46.83
N LYS A 19 16.62 -17.31 -45.79
CA LYS A 19 17.39 -17.38 -44.56
C LYS A 19 16.96 -18.66 -43.85
N LYS A 20 17.83 -19.67 -43.92
CA LYS A 20 17.87 -20.83 -43.03
C LYS A 20 17.70 -20.30 -41.61
N GLY A 21 16.55 -20.56 -41.00
CA GLY A 21 16.37 -20.32 -39.58
C GLY A 21 17.34 -21.25 -38.87
N ASP A 22 18.36 -20.68 -38.23
CA ASP A 22 19.04 -21.37 -37.16
C ASP A 22 18.00 -21.58 -36.07
N ASP A 23 17.41 -22.77 -36.04
CA ASP A 23 16.78 -23.35 -34.87
C ASP A 23 17.84 -23.38 -33.76
N LYS A 24 18.00 -22.26 -33.06
CA LYS A 24 18.54 -22.27 -31.71
C LYS A 24 17.54 -23.08 -30.90
N LYS A 25 17.76 -24.40 -30.84
CA LYS A 25 17.27 -25.25 -29.77
C LYS A 25 17.57 -24.48 -28.48
N SER A 26 16.53 -23.96 -27.84
CA SER A 26 16.65 -23.41 -26.49
C SER A 26 17.35 -24.47 -25.66
N GLU A 27 18.53 -24.15 -25.12
CA GLU A 27 19.18 -25.02 -24.15
C GLU A 27 18.14 -25.41 -23.09
N PRO A 28 18.07 -26.69 -22.70
CA PRO A 28 17.14 -27.11 -21.67
C PRO A 28 17.39 -26.22 -20.46
N LYS A 29 16.40 -25.42 -20.08
CA LYS A 29 16.44 -24.65 -18.83
C LYS A 29 16.63 -25.69 -17.74
N ASN A 30 17.79 -25.69 -17.11
CA ASN A 30 18.09 -26.57 -16.00
C ASN A 30 17.23 -26.07 -14.82
N THR A 31 15.99 -26.51 -14.74
CA THR A 31 15.07 -26.20 -13.62
C THR A 31 14.83 -27.45 -12.79
N HIS A 32 14.44 -27.21 -11.55
CA HIS A 32 14.03 -28.21 -10.61
C HIS A 32 12.60 -27.95 -10.16
N THR A 33 11.80 -29.01 -10.12
CA THR A 33 10.44 -28.97 -9.62
C THR A 33 10.47 -28.94 -8.10
N ILE A 34 9.92 -27.87 -7.52
CA ILE A 34 9.81 -27.68 -6.08
C ILE A 34 8.34 -27.73 -5.66
N SER A 35 8.03 -28.66 -4.75
CA SER A 35 6.71 -28.81 -4.13
C SER A 35 6.72 -28.27 -2.69
N PHE A 36 5.55 -27.99 -2.13
CA PHE A 36 5.43 -27.36 -0.81
C PHE A 36 4.38 -28.06 0.04
N ASN A 37 4.76 -28.40 1.28
CA ASN A 37 3.81 -28.80 2.31
C ASN A 37 3.61 -27.64 3.29
N THR A 38 2.36 -27.38 3.66
CA THR A 38 1.98 -26.31 4.58
C THR A 38 1.36 -26.87 5.86
N PRO A 39 1.41 -26.13 6.98
CA PRO A 39 0.74 -26.55 8.21
C PRO A 39 -0.73 -26.87 7.97
N GLY A 40 -1.15 -28.08 8.34
CA GLY A 40 -2.55 -28.52 8.16
C GLY A 40 -3.02 -28.57 6.69
N ASN A 41 -2.09 -28.58 5.72
CA ASN A 41 -2.39 -28.47 4.28
C ASN A 41 -3.17 -27.19 3.91
N GLU A 42 -2.98 -26.11 4.67
CA GLU A 42 -3.62 -24.83 4.37
C GLU A 42 -3.13 -24.27 3.01
N PRO A 43 -4.04 -23.88 2.08
CA PRO A 43 -3.64 -23.24 0.83
C PRO A 43 -2.90 -21.92 1.09
N GLY A 44 -1.79 -21.71 0.40
CA GLY A 44 -0.99 -20.50 0.52
C GLY A 44 -0.50 -19.99 -0.83
N PHE A 45 -0.35 -18.68 -0.95
CA PHE A 45 0.24 -18.04 -2.13
C PHE A 45 1.76 -18.22 -2.11
N ILE A 46 2.34 -18.67 -3.22
CA ILE A 46 3.77 -19.00 -3.31
C ILE A 46 4.56 -17.78 -3.80
N TYR A 47 5.57 -17.39 -3.05
CA TYR A 47 6.51 -16.31 -3.36
C TYR A 47 7.92 -16.86 -3.52
N VAL A 48 8.65 -16.32 -4.48
CA VAL A 48 10.07 -16.63 -4.71
C VAL A 48 10.81 -15.31 -4.83
N ASP A 49 11.87 -15.15 -4.05
CA ASP A 49 12.71 -13.95 -4.00
C ASP A 49 11.88 -12.67 -3.84
N GLY A 50 10.86 -12.75 -2.98
CA GLY A 50 9.91 -11.69 -2.66
C GLY A 50 8.79 -11.46 -3.67
N GLN A 51 8.75 -12.18 -4.80
CA GLN A 51 7.74 -12.00 -5.85
C GLN A 51 6.69 -13.11 -5.85
N TYR A 52 5.41 -12.73 -5.98
CA TYR A 52 4.33 -13.70 -6.13
C TYR A 52 4.46 -14.45 -7.46
N THR A 53 4.39 -15.79 -7.43
CA THR A 53 4.55 -16.64 -8.61
C THR A 53 3.30 -16.73 -9.49
N GLY A 54 2.13 -16.37 -8.95
CA GLY A 54 0.83 -16.67 -9.56
C GLY A 54 0.29 -18.05 -9.19
N SER A 55 1.03 -18.83 -8.40
CA SER A 55 0.65 -20.18 -7.97
C SER A 55 0.29 -20.23 -6.48
N LYS A 56 -0.44 -21.27 -6.10
CA LYS A 56 -0.86 -21.53 -4.72
C LYS A 56 -0.59 -22.98 -4.37
N THR A 57 -0.20 -23.28 -3.13
CA THR A 57 -0.10 -24.66 -2.67
C THR A 57 -1.44 -25.39 -2.83
N PRO A 58 -1.45 -26.68 -3.22
CA PRO A 58 -0.32 -27.62 -3.35
C PRO A 58 0.41 -27.59 -4.72
N ALA A 59 0.27 -26.52 -5.53
CA ALA A 59 1.01 -26.42 -6.78
C ALA A 59 2.54 -26.47 -6.54
N SER A 60 3.24 -27.00 -7.54
CA SER A 60 4.71 -26.96 -7.61
C SER A 60 5.16 -25.85 -8.56
N ILE A 61 6.41 -25.42 -8.42
CA ILE A 61 7.04 -24.42 -9.29
C ILE A 61 8.37 -24.93 -9.82
N GLU A 62 8.80 -24.39 -10.95
CA GLU A 62 10.11 -24.67 -11.54
C GLU A 62 11.09 -23.57 -11.15
N LEU A 63 12.18 -23.92 -10.48
CA LEU A 63 13.24 -22.99 -10.06
C LEU A 63 14.58 -23.35 -10.68
N GLN A 64 15.40 -22.33 -10.96
CA GLN A 64 16.79 -22.55 -11.34
C GLN A 64 17.59 -23.04 -10.12
N PRO A 65 18.71 -23.75 -10.33
CA PRO A 65 19.66 -24.03 -9.26
C PRO A 65 20.19 -22.74 -8.63
N GLY A 66 20.32 -22.72 -7.31
CA GLY A 66 20.85 -21.57 -6.59
C GLY A 66 20.16 -21.30 -5.26
N ASN A 67 20.58 -20.22 -4.60
CA ASN A 67 19.95 -19.77 -3.37
C ASN A 67 18.69 -18.99 -3.69
N HIS A 68 17.58 -19.39 -3.07
CA HIS A 68 16.29 -18.72 -3.19
C HIS A 68 15.71 -18.45 -1.81
N THR A 69 15.02 -17.32 -1.69
CA THR A 69 14.05 -17.11 -0.63
C THR A 69 12.70 -17.61 -1.11
N ILE A 70 12.09 -18.54 -0.38
CA ILE A 70 10.76 -19.05 -0.69
C ILE A 70 9.82 -18.68 0.45
N GLY A 71 8.70 -18.06 0.07
CA GLY A 71 7.65 -17.62 0.98
C GLY A 71 6.31 -18.27 0.67
N ILE A 72 5.52 -18.55 1.70
CA ILE A 72 4.14 -19.02 1.58
C ILE A 72 3.25 -18.12 2.43
N ALA A 73 2.34 -17.38 1.80
CA ALA A 73 1.32 -16.60 2.50
C ALA A 73 0.02 -17.39 2.62
N LEU A 74 -0.24 -17.93 3.81
CA LEU A 74 -1.38 -18.80 4.12
C LEU A 74 -2.71 -18.04 4.08
N GLN A 75 -3.69 -18.56 3.34
CA GLN A 75 -4.90 -17.82 2.95
C GLN A 75 -5.88 -17.56 4.10
N ASN A 76 -6.07 -18.55 4.97
CA ASN A 76 -7.09 -18.53 6.01
C ASN A 76 -6.53 -17.93 7.31
N SER A 77 -5.31 -18.32 7.66
CA SER A 77 -4.62 -17.86 8.88
C SER A 77 -3.93 -16.52 8.73
N PHE A 78 -3.83 -15.97 7.51
CA PHE A 78 -3.12 -14.72 7.21
C PHE A 78 -1.71 -14.69 7.79
N THR A 79 -1.00 -15.81 7.65
CA THR A 79 0.37 -15.98 8.16
C THR A 79 1.33 -16.18 7.01
N TYR A 80 2.44 -15.44 7.03
CA TYR A 80 3.55 -15.64 6.12
C TYR A 80 4.58 -16.58 6.73
N LEU A 81 5.00 -17.58 5.95
CA LEU A 81 6.09 -18.49 6.28
C LEU A 81 7.21 -18.29 5.26
N ARG A 82 8.47 -18.29 5.71
CA ARG A 82 9.62 -17.98 4.86
C ARG A 82 10.79 -18.90 5.15
N LYS A 83 11.45 -19.40 4.10
CA LYS A 83 12.71 -20.14 4.17
C LYS A 83 13.71 -19.64 3.13
N GLU A 84 14.98 -19.70 3.49
CA GLU A 84 16.07 -19.63 2.53
C GLU A 84 16.49 -21.06 2.21
N THR A 85 16.59 -21.37 0.92
CA THR A 85 16.92 -22.72 0.46
C THR A 85 17.93 -22.66 -0.67
N ASN A 86 18.82 -23.65 -0.73
CA ASN A 86 19.63 -23.90 -1.90
C ASN A 86 18.94 -24.96 -2.76
N VAL A 87 18.45 -24.56 -3.92
CA VAL A 87 17.86 -25.46 -4.90
C VAL A 87 18.99 -26.11 -5.70
N SER A 88 19.14 -27.42 -5.56
CA SER A 88 20.15 -28.22 -6.29
C SER A 88 19.56 -29.45 -7.01
N GLY A 89 18.24 -29.62 -6.90
CA GLY A 89 17.50 -30.78 -7.40
C GLY A 89 16.02 -30.63 -7.08
N ASN A 90 15.20 -31.55 -7.62
CA ASN A 90 13.77 -31.62 -7.27
C ASN A 90 13.62 -31.88 -5.76
N ALA A 91 12.71 -31.16 -5.12
CA ALA A 91 12.55 -31.24 -3.67
C ALA A 91 11.12 -30.90 -3.24
N THR A 92 10.77 -31.37 -2.04
CA THR A 92 9.60 -30.88 -1.30
C THR A 92 10.10 -30.06 -0.12
N ILE A 93 9.57 -28.85 0.05
CA ILE A 93 9.89 -27.98 1.17
C ILE A 93 8.72 -28.00 2.15
N ASP A 94 8.99 -28.51 3.35
CA ASP A 94 8.01 -28.55 4.44
C ASP A 94 8.03 -27.23 5.22
N PHE A 95 6.91 -26.53 5.27
CA PHE A 95 6.73 -25.35 6.11
C PHE A 95 5.99 -25.68 7.41
N THR A 96 6.42 -25.04 8.48
CA THR A 96 5.88 -25.15 9.84
C THR A 96 5.65 -23.76 10.43
N ASN A 97 4.94 -23.67 11.56
CA ASN A 97 4.74 -22.38 12.24
C ASN A 97 6.06 -21.74 12.75
N ALA A 98 7.13 -22.53 12.90
CA ALA A 98 8.45 -22.01 13.27
C ALA A 98 9.10 -21.18 12.14
N ASP A 99 8.62 -21.33 10.91
CA ASP A 99 9.11 -20.61 9.73
C ASP A 99 8.46 -19.24 9.56
N LYS A 100 7.65 -18.80 10.53
CA LYS A 100 7.10 -17.45 10.58
C LYS A 100 8.22 -16.47 10.92
N PRO A 101 8.55 -15.50 10.04
CA PRO A 101 9.54 -14.49 10.36
C PRO A 101 9.02 -13.57 11.47
N ALA A 102 9.93 -12.99 12.24
CA ALA A 102 9.57 -11.93 13.17
C ALA A 102 9.01 -10.72 12.37
N PRO A 103 7.85 -10.17 12.75
CA PRO A 103 7.29 -9.04 12.05
C PRO A 103 8.18 -7.81 12.21
N LYS A 104 8.16 -6.95 11.19
CA LYS A 104 8.72 -5.62 11.28
C LYS A 104 7.83 -4.74 12.14
N THR A 105 8.40 -4.11 13.16
CA THR A 105 7.67 -3.16 14.02
C THR A 105 7.64 -1.78 13.36
N TRP A 106 6.45 -1.37 12.96
CA TRP A 106 6.13 -0.02 12.51
C TRP A 106 5.61 0.80 13.68
N LYS A 107 5.90 2.10 13.72
CA LYS A 107 5.44 2.98 14.78
C LYS A 107 4.58 4.12 14.24
N ALA A 108 3.37 4.23 14.76
CA ALA A 108 2.44 5.31 14.44
C ALA A 108 2.31 6.28 15.62
N LEU A 109 2.16 7.57 15.30
CA LEU A 109 1.58 8.55 16.22
C LEU A 109 0.16 8.84 15.75
N TRP A 110 -0.83 8.48 16.56
CA TRP A 110 -2.22 8.88 16.33
C TRP A 110 -2.53 10.13 17.15
N ILE A 111 -3.07 11.15 16.49
CA ILE A 111 -3.35 12.46 17.07
C ILE A 111 -4.84 12.77 16.96
N GLY A 112 -5.52 12.88 18.09
CA GLY A 112 -6.88 13.39 18.16
C GLY A 112 -6.87 14.91 18.36
N LEU A 113 -7.57 15.66 17.50
CA LEU A 113 -7.74 17.10 17.70
C LEU A 113 -9.06 17.35 18.44
N TYR A 114 -8.96 17.93 19.63
CA TYR A 114 -10.14 18.31 20.40
C TYR A 114 -10.95 19.40 19.73
N GLU A 115 -10.26 20.44 19.23
CA GLU A 115 -10.89 21.57 18.58
C GLU A 115 -10.14 21.92 17.29
N THR A 116 -10.88 22.06 16.20
CA THR A 116 -10.37 22.68 14.97
C THR A 116 -11.11 23.98 14.67
N THR A 117 -10.36 25.02 14.29
CA THR A 117 -10.89 26.36 14.04
C THR A 117 -10.60 26.78 12.60
N GLY A 118 -11.48 27.60 12.03
CA GLY A 118 -11.27 28.13 10.68
C GLY A 118 -12.37 29.09 10.22
N ILE A 119 -12.16 29.67 9.04
CA ILE A 119 -13.15 30.54 8.39
C ILE A 119 -13.96 29.70 7.40
N SER A 120 -15.16 29.29 7.81
CA SER A 120 -16.10 28.53 6.97
C SER A 120 -16.92 29.44 6.05
N ALA A 121 -17.92 28.89 5.35
CA ALA A 121 -18.87 29.67 4.57
C ALA A 121 -19.76 30.60 5.43
N THR A 122 -19.95 30.28 6.72
CA THR A 122 -20.77 31.08 7.66
C THR A 122 -19.94 32.03 8.52
N GLY A 123 -18.62 32.11 8.27
CA GLY A 123 -17.67 32.91 9.05
C GLY A 123 -16.78 32.04 9.94
N ASN A 124 -16.16 32.68 10.94
CA ASN A 124 -15.32 31.99 11.91
C ASN A 124 -16.16 31.01 12.73
N CYS A 125 -15.74 29.75 12.77
CA CYS A 125 -16.36 28.76 13.62
C CYS A 125 -15.34 27.70 14.04
N SER A 126 -15.76 26.80 14.93
CA SER A 126 -14.98 25.67 15.41
C SER A 126 -15.81 24.40 15.44
N THR A 127 -15.12 23.27 15.37
CA THR A 127 -15.68 21.93 15.51
C THR A 127 -14.91 21.18 16.59
N HIS A 128 -15.61 20.32 17.34
CA HIS A 128 -15.04 19.67 18.51
C HIS A 128 -15.32 18.17 18.57
N PHE A 129 -14.36 17.41 19.05
CA PHE A 129 -14.61 16.07 19.57
C PHE A 129 -14.62 16.08 21.10
N SER A 130 -15.55 15.36 21.69
CA SER A 130 -15.45 14.92 23.07
C SER A 130 -14.37 13.83 23.21
N GLN A 131 -13.89 13.61 24.45
CA GLN A 131 -12.92 12.54 24.73
C GLN A 131 -13.43 11.16 24.26
N SER A 132 -14.71 10.85 24.49
CA SER A 132 -15.30 9.58 24.07
C SER A 132 -15.41 9.44 22.56
N GLU A 133 -15.59 10.54 21.82
CA GLU A 133 -15.52 10.52 20.36
C GLU A 133 -14.08 10.30 19.86
N LEU A 134 -13.08 10.93 20.49
CA LEU A 134 -11.68 10.64 20.17
C LEU A 134 -11.30 9.19 20.49
N ASP A 135 -11.80 8.62 21.59
CA ASP A 135 -11.63 7.21 21.93
C ASP A 135 -12.22 6.29 20.86
N ALA A 136 -13.44 6.57 20.40
CA ALA A 136 -14.06 5.81 19.31
C ALA A 136 -13.27 5.93 17.99
N GLY A 137 -12.77 7.12 17.67
CA GLY A 137 -11.91 7.34 16.50
C GLY A 137 -10.60 6.56 16.57
N TYR A 138 -9.97 6.51 17.75
CA TYR A 138 -8.77 5.73 18.01
C TYR A 138 -9.02 4.22 17.90
N ASP A 139 -10.14 3.73 18.44
CA ASP A 139 -10.53 2.32 18.33
C ASP A 139 -10.80 1.93 16.86
N PHE A 140 -11.39 2.82 16.07
CA PHE A 140 -11.56 2.62 14.64
C PHE A 140 -10.21 2.53 13.91
N PHE A 141 -9.25 3.39 14.26
CA PHE A 141 -7.89 3.32 13.72
C PHE A 141 -7.21 1.98 14.06
N ASN A 142 -7.22 1.56 15.34
CA ASN A 142 -6.64 0.28 15.76
C ASN A 142 -7.30 -0.92 15.07
N TRP A 143 -8.62 -0.88 14.92
CA TRP A 143 -9.33 -1.90 14.15
C TRP A 143 -8.83 -1.96 12.69
N SER A 144 -8.61 -0.80 12.05
CA SER A 144 -8.09 -0.74 10.67
C SER A 144 -6.67 -1.31 10.58
N LEU A 145 -5.79 -0.99 11.54
CA LEU A 145 -4.44 -1.57 11.60
C LEU A 145 -4.48 -3.10 11.63
N GLN A 146 -5.32 -3.68 12.49
CA GLN A 146 -5.45 -5.14 12.60
C GLN A 146 -6.06 -5.75 11.34
N GLN A 147 -7.16 -5.18 10.82
CA GLN A 147 -7.92 -5.77 9.73
C GLN A 147 -7.31 -5.57 8.34
N HIS A 148 -6.58 -4.48 8.13
CA HIS A 148 -6.11 -4.10 6.81
C HIS A 148 -4.59 -4.02 6.71
N PHE A 149 -3.87 -3.63 7.76
CA PHE A 149 -2.41 -3.51 7.67
C PHE A 149 -1.76 -4.85 8.02
N GLU A 150 -1.95 -5.30 9.26
CA GLU A 150 -1.31 -6.52 9.77
C GLU A 150 -1.82 -7.75 9.02
N LYS A 151 -3.14 -7.85 8.81
CA LYS A 151 -3.75 -8.94 8.05
C LYS A 151 -3.28 -8.97 6.58
N TYR A 152 -3.30 -7.85 5.86
CA TYR A 152 -2.90 -7.85 4.43
C TYR A 152 -1.40 -8.03 4.24
N SER A 153 -0.60 -7.72 5.26
CA SER A 153 0.84 -8.05 5.32
C SER A 153 1.13 -9.54 5.62
N TYR A 154 0.10 -10.36 5.89
CA TYR A 154 0.24 -11.73 6.38
C TYR A 154 1.07 -11.81 7.69
N GLY A 155 0.91 -10.80 8.55
CA GLY A 155 1.60 -10.71 9.83
C GLY A 155 3.11 -10.44 9.72
N THR A 156 3.59 -9.93 8.59
CA THR A 156 4.98 -9.44 8.44
C THR A 156 5.16 -8.01 8.96
N MET A 157 4.05 -7.30 9.19
CA MET A 157 4.00 -5.99 9.82
C MET A 157 3.29 -6.09 11.18
N LYS A 158 3.79 -5.34 12.16
CA LYS A 158 3.11 -5.07 13.43
C LYS A 158 3.19 -3.58 13.75
N TRP A 159 2.12 -3.01 14.30
CA TRP A 159 2.12 -1.60 14.72
C TRP A 159 2.33 -1.43 16.24
N GLU A 160 3.23 -0.52 16.59
CA GLU A 160 3.29 0.17 17.88
C GLU A 160 2.61 1.53 17.70
N VAL A 161 1.56 1.79 18.47
CA VAL A 161 0.80 3.04 18.35
C VAL A 161 0.98 3.85 19.62
N GLU A 162 1.43 5.09 19.45
CA GLU A 162 1.33 6.11 20.48
C GLU A 162 0.12 6.99 20.19
N ARG A 163 -0.72 7.22 21.21
CA ARG A 163 -1.83 8.16 21.14
C ARG A 163 -1.48 9.46 21.87
N LYS A 164 -1.80 10.58 21.24
CA LYS A 164 -1.78 11.90 21.86
C LYS A 164 -3.00 12.70 21.41
N ASP A 165 -3.63 13.40 22.33
CA ASP A 165 -4.72 14.31 21.97
C ASP A 165 -4.23 15.75 22.18
N ILE A 166 -4.47 16.62 21.19
CA ILE A 166 -4.16 18.05 21.27
C ILE A 166 -5.41 18.75 21.78
N SER A 167 -5.33 19.29 23.00
CA SER A 167 -6.45 19.95 23.69
C SER A 167 -6.59 21.44 23.36
N VAL A 168 -5.58 22.05 22.75
CA VAL A 168 -5.63 23.45 22.30
C VAL A 168 -6.24 23.54 20.90
N PRO A 169 -6.91 24.66 20.55
CA PRO A 169 -7.48 24.84 19.22
C PRO A 169 -6.41 24.76 18.12
N VAL A 170 -6.69 23.97 17.08
CA VAL A 170 -5.82 23.87 15.90
C VAL A 170 -6.47 24.59 14.72
N SER A 171 -5.81 25.61 14.19
CA SER A 171 -6.31 26.34 13.02
C SER A 171 -6.09 25.56 11.73
N LEU A 172 -7.16 25.41 10.95
CA LEU A 172 -7.13 24.79 9.63
C LEU A 172 -6.54 25.75 8.60
N THR A 173 -5.71 25.21 7.71
CA THR A 173 -5.27 25.92 6.52
C THR A 173 -6.38 25.86 5.47
N ARG A 174 -6.74 27.01 4.90
CA ARG A 174 -7.74 27.11 3.84
C ARG A 174 -7.04 27.45 2.51
N ALA A 175 -6.95 26.49 1.60
CA ALA A 175 -6.36 26.72 0.28
C ALA A 175 -7.35 27.38 -0.69
N ASN A 176 -8.63 27.04 -0.59
CA ASN A 176 -9.71 27.65 -1.34
C ASN A 176 -11.06 27.48 -0.61
N ALA A 177 -12.17 27.80 -1.28
CA ALA A 177 -13.49 27.79 -0.66
C ALA A 177 -13.87 26.44 -0.02
N ASN A 178 -13.41 25.32 -0.60
CA ASN A 178 -13.79 23.95 -0.27
C ASN A 178 -12.57 23.06 0.00
N TRP A 179 -11.49 23.64 0.56
CA TRP A 179 -10.26 22.91 0.85
C TRP A 179 -9.66 23.39 2.16
N PHE A 180 -9.89 22.60 3.20
CA PHE A 180 -9.43 22.80 4.56
C PHE A 180 -8.56 21.62 4.96
N THR A 181 -7.37 21.88 5.49
CA THR A 181 -6.37 20.88 5.84
C THR A 181 -5.75 21.17 7.20
N VAL A 182 -5.31 20.09 7.86
CA VAL A 182 -4.38 20.20 9.00
C VAL A 182 -2.98 19.93 8.47
N GLU A 183 -2.17 21.00 8.35
CA GLU A 183 -0.83 20.93 7.78
C GLU A 183 0.18 20.27 8.73
N PRO A 184 1.17 19.50 8.20
CA PRO A 184 2.24 18.92 9.01
C PRO A 184 2.99 19.97 9.87
N SER A 185 3.22 21.17 9.34
CA SER A 185 3.89 22.25 10.07
C SER A 185 3.11 22.71 11.30
N THR A 186 1.77 22.73 11.22
CA THR A 186 0.91 23.12 12.35
C THR A 186 1.02 22.09 13.47
N ILE A 187 0.99 20.81 13.13
CA ILE A 187 1.07 19.72 14.12
C ILE A 187 2.48 19.63 14.73
N THR A 188 3.52 19.74 13.92
CA THR A 188 4.91 19.64 14.40
C THR A 188 5.31 20.83 15.28
N ALA A 189 4.71 22.00 15.09
CA ALA A 189 4.87 23.13 16.02
C ALA A 189 4.30 22.85 17.41
N LEU A 190 3.18 22.11 17.49
CA LEU A 190 2.56 21.70 18.75
C LEU A 190 3.19 20.44 19.36
N MET A 191 3.86 19.65 18.53
CA MET A 191 4.43 18.36 18.89
C MET A 191 5.89 18.25 18.40
N PRO A 192 6.82 18.98 19.03
CA PRO A 192 8.21 19.03 18.59
C PRO A 192 8.94 17.69 18.68
N GLN A 193 8.38 16.69 19.37
CA GLN A 193 8.90 15.32 19.39
C GLN A 193 8.73 14.58 18.05
N ILE A 194 7.92 15.08 17.12
CA ILE A 194 7.81 14.52 15.77
C ILE A 194 9.08 14.89 15.01
N GLN A 195 10.04 13.97 14.99
CA GLN A 195 11.35 14.13 14.38
C GLN A 195 11.69 12.92 13.50
N PRO A 196 12.64 13.07 12.55
CA PRO A 196 13.14 11.96 11.76
C PRO A 196 13.52 10.74 12.62
N GLY A 197 13.00 9.57 12.25
CA GLY A 197 13.31 8.31 12.92
C GLY A 197 12.45 7.96 14.13
N VAL A 198 11.55 8.84 14.57
CA VAL A 198 10.68 8.57 15.71
C VAL A 198 9.45 7.75 15.29
N TYR A 199 8.75 8.19 14.24
CA TYR A 199 7.52 7.56 13.74
C TYR A 199 7.64 7.20 12.26
N ASP A 200 7.02 6.10 11.86
CA ASP A 200 6.86 5.73 10.46
C ASP A 200 5.75 6.55 9.80
N CYS A 201 4.69 6.84 10.54
CA CYS A 201 3.59 7.68 10.08
C CYS A 201 2.87 8.38 11.25
N VAL A 202 2.47 9.63 11.01
CA VAL A 202 1.61 10.42 11.88
C VAL A 202 0.22 10.45 11.28
N PHE A 203 -0.80 10.12 12.07
CA PHE A 203 -2.21 10.13 11.69
C PHE A 203 -2.94 11.18 12.51
N VAL A 204 -3.58 12.14 11.86
CA VAL A 204 -4.28 13.25 12.52
C VAL A 204 -5.78 13.14 12.26
N PHE A 205 -6.55 12.97 13.32
CA PHE A 205 -8.01 12.79 13.29
C PHE A 205 -8.70 14.05 13.81
N TRP A 206 -9.58 14.63 12.99
CA TRP A 206 -10.25 15.89 13.31
C TRP A 206 -11.68 15.97 12.77
N ARG A 207 -12.49 16.84 13.37
CA ARG A 207 -13.93 16.89 13.09
C ARG A 207 -14.23 17.80 11.91
N GLU A 208 -14.85 17.24 10.87
CA GLU A 208 -15.23 18.01 9.68
C GLU A 208 -16.38 18.99 9.93
N LYS A 209 -17.38 18.56 10.71
CA LYS A 209 -18.64 19.27 10.85
C LYS A 209 -19.22 19.17 12.26
N GLU A 210 -19.77 20.27 12.75
CA GLU A 210 -20.52 20.36 14.01
C GLU A 210 -21.56 21.48 13.93
N GLY A 211 -22.83 21.16 14.16
CA GLY A 211 -23.92 22.13 14.04
C GLY A 211 -23.93 22.83 12.67
N SER A 212 -23.84 24.16 12.67
CA SER A 212 -23.74 24.98 11.46
C SER A 212 -22.31 25.18 10.94
N CYS A 213 -21.28 24.75 11.70
CA CYS A 213 -19.89 24.83 11.29
C CYS A 213 -19.53 23.63 10.40
N SER A 214 -18.94 23.89 9.23
CA SER A 214 -18.57 22.87 8.26
C SER A 214 -17.27 23.25 7.55
N PHE A 215 -16.30 22.35 7.59
CA PHE A 215 -15.03 22.44 6.88
C PHE A 215 -14.97 21.43 5.72
N GLN A 216 -16.10 21.32 5.00
CA GLN A 216 -16.25 20.36 3.93
C GLN A 216 -15.15 20.55 2.87
N SER A 217 -14.43 19.47 2.60
CA SER A 217 -13.40 19.41 1.57
C SER A 217 -13.58 18.17 0.71
N ASN A 218 -13.11 18.22 -0.53
CA ASN A 218 -13.26 17.13 -1.51
C ASN A 218 -12.27 15.97 -1.29
N TYR A 219 -12.18 15.50 -0.06
CA TYR A 219 -11.42 14.33 0.36
C TYR A 219 -12.04 13.77 1.64
N PHE A 220 -11.68 12.56 2.06
CA PHE A 220 -12.04 12.02 3.37
C PHE A 220 -10.79 11.90 4.24
N GLY A 221 -9.78 11.20 3.72
CA GLY A 221 -8.39 11.33 4.14
C GLY A 221 -7.56 12.10 3.12
N LEU A 222 -6.40 12.59 3.57
CA LEU A 222 -5.37 13.18 2.73
C LEU A 222 -3.99 12.77 3.26
N ALA A 223 -3.05 12.55 2.35
CA ALA A 223 -1.72 12.06 2.65
C ALA A 223 -0.63 12.83 1.90
N TRP A 224 0.51 13.03 2.56
CA TRP A 224 1.69 13.62 1.94
C TRP A 224 2.56 12.51 1.35
N THR A 225 2.71 12.53 0.03
CA THR A 225 3.03 11.31 -0.70
C THR A 225 4.49 10.88 -0.59
N ASN A 226 5.41 11.76 -0.21
CA ASN A 226 6.83 11.42 -0.11
C ASN A 226 7.38 11.66 1.31
N PRO A 227 7.25 10.67 2.22
CA PRO A 227 7.63 10.85 3.61
C PRO A 227 9.11 11.21 3.79
N ILE A 228 10.00 10.73 2.92
CA ILE A 228 11.45 10.97 3.05
C ILE A 228 11.87 12.35 2.53
N ALA A 229 11.06 12.98 1.67
CA ALA A 229 11.31 14.34 1.20
C ALA A 229 10.84 15.41 2.20
N GLU A 230 9.93 15.07 3.11
CA GLU A 230 9.47 15.98 4.15
C GLU A 230 10.58 16.24 5.19
N PRO A 231 10.69 17.46 5.76
CA PRO A 231 11.69 17.77 6.79
C PRO A 231 11.66 16.83 7.99
N ILE A 232 10.47 16.39 8.39
CA ILE A 232 10.24 15.46 9.51
C ILE A 232 10.49 13.99 9.16
N LYS A 233 10.70 13.67 7.88
CA LYS A 233 11.02 12.33 7.37
C LYS A 233 10.08 11.21 7.87
N THR A 234 8.77 11.46 7.86
CA THR A 234 7.75 10.53 8.33
C THR A 234 6.52 10.61 7.43
N GLY A 235 5.72 9.54 7.35
CA GLY A 235 4.41 9.60 6.73
C GLY A 235 3.52 10.58 7.47
N TYR A 236 2.67 11.31 6.74
CA TYR A 236 1.67 12.17 7.36
C TYR A 236 0.33 11.97 6.67
N VAL A 237 -0.67 11.62 7.47
CA VAL A 237 -2.04 11.38 7.07
C VAL A 237 -2.96 12.23 7.92
N THR A 238 -3.89 12.94 7.30
CA THR A 238 -4.98 13.64 7.99
C THR A 238 -6.31 13.04 7.57
N VAL A 239 -7.16 12.71 8.53
CA VAL A 239 -8.51 12.18 8.32
C VAL A 239 -9.47 13.16 8.95
N LYS A 240 -10.31 13.76 8.11
CA LYS A 240 -11.44 14.57 8.59
C LYS A 240 -12.66 13.67 8.70
N PHE A 241 -13.39 13.79 9.80
CA PHE A 241 -14.49 12.88 10.08
C PHE A 241 -15.75 13.64 10.47
N ASP A 242 -16.84 13.42 9.73
CA ASP A 242 -18.16 13.91 10.09
C ASP A 242 -18.87 12.91 11.00
N ALA A 243 -18.72 13.11 12.31
CA ALA A 243 -19.38 12.28 13.32
C ALA A 243 -20.91 12.34 13.28
N GLY A 244 -21.51 13.31 12.57
CA GLY A 244 -22.95 13.50 12.56
C GLY A 244 -23.53 13.61 13.98
N THR A 245 -24.62 12.89 14.24
CA THR A 245 -25.25 12.81 15.57
C THR A 245 -24.67 11.71 16.46
N SER A 246 -23.89 10.77 15.89
CA SER A 246 -23.35 9.60 16.58
C SER A 246 -22.11 9.12 15.85
N ILE A 247 -20.95 9.35 16.46
CA ILE A 247 -19.67 8.91 15.88
C ILE A 247 -19.63 7.39 15.71
N THR A 248 -20.22 6.65 16.66
CA THR A 248 -20.24 5.18 16.64
C THR A 248 -21.02 4.66 15.43
N ASP A 249 -22.19 5.22 15.16
CA ASP A 249 -22.99 4.82 14.00
C ASP A 249 -22.27 5.17 12.70
N ARG A 250 -21.63 6.33 12.66
CA ARG A 250 -20.84 6.74 11.50
C ARG A 250 -19.64 5.83 11.27
N ILE A 251 -18.90 5.46 12.32
CA ILE A 251 -17.78 4.51 12.22
C ILE A 251 -18.29 3.15 11.72
N ASN A 252 -19.40 2.65 12.26
CA ASN A 252 -19.98 1.37 11.82
C ASN A 252 -20.42 1.42 10.35
N TYR A 253 -20.97 2.55 9.91
CA TYR A 253 -21.26 2.79 8.50
C TYR A 253 -19.99 2.73 7.64
N TYR A 254 -18.90 3.41 8.01
CA TYR A 254 -17.65 3.36 7.24
C TYR A 254 -17.01 1.98 7.25
N LYS A 255 -17.05 1.25 8.37
CA LYS A 255 -16.58 -0.14 8.42
C LYS A 255 -17.25 -1.06 7.40
N THR A 256 -18.44 -0.71 6.91
CA THR A 256 -19.18 -1.49 5.91
C THR A 256 -19.11 -0.91 4.50
N THR A 257 -19.04 0.41 4.36
CA THR A 257 -19.15 1.10 3.06
C THR A 257 -17.82 1.55 2.47
N ASP A 258 -16.88 1.98 3.31
CA ASP A 258 -15.52 2.35 2.93
C ASP A 258 -14.55 2.12 4.10
N PRO A 259 -14.23 0.86 4.41
CA PRO A 259 -13.38 0.54 5.56
C PRO A 259 -11.91 0.88 5.33
N GLY A 260 -11.54 1.26 4.11
CA GLY A 260 -10.16 1.36 3.65
C GLY A 260 -9.46 2.69 3.90
N VAL A 261 -10.12 3.69 4.48
CA VAL A 261 -9.57 5.07 4.56
C VAL A 261 -8.12 5.12 5.07
N TYR A 262 -7.81 4.49 6.21
CA TYR A 262 -6.46 4.58 6.78
C TYR A 262 -5.40 3.89 5.91
N ILE A 263 -5.72 2.73 5.34
CA ILE A 263 -4.78 2.01 4.46
C ILE A 263 -4.62 2.73 3.12
N HIS A 264 -5.70 3.33 2.59
CA HIS A 264 -5.66 4.17 1.40
C HIS A 264 -4.68 5.33 1.57
N GLU A 265 -4.85 6.12 2.63
CA GLU A 265 -3.98 7.26 2.89
C GLU A 265 -2.55 6.84 3.22
N TRP A 266 -2.37 5.76 3.97
CA TRP A 266 -1.03 5.25 4.22
C TRP A 266 -0.34 4.79 2.92
N LEU A 267 -1.06 4.18 1.98
CA LEU A 267 -0.49 3.78 0.68
C LEU A 267 -0.04 4.99 -0.15
N HIS A 268 -0.74 6.13 -0.10
CA HIS A 268 -0.25 7.37 -0.72
C HIS A 268 1.12 7.78 -0.17
N THR A 269 1.35 7.64 1.14
CA THR A 269 2.64 7.98 1.77
C THR A 269 3.73 6.94 1.48
N THR A 270 3.49 5.69 1.88
CA THR A 270 4.50 4.64 2.00
C THR A 270 4.40 3.67 0.84
N GLY A 271 3.18 3.37 0.40
CA GLY A 271 2.90 2.44 -0.68
C GLY A 271 3.47 2.89 -2.01
N GLU A 272 3.43 4.19 -2.33
CA GLU A 272 3.90 4.73 -3.62
C GLU A 272 5.37 5.12 -3.60
N ASN A 273 5.73 6.28 -3.03
CA ASN A 273 7.08 6.81 -3.22
C ASN A 273 8.13 6.06 -2.39
N PHE A 274 7.81 5.67 -1.15
CA PHE A 274 8.78 5.01 -0.30
C PHE A 274 9.21 3.66 -0.87
N TYR A 275 8.26 2.76 -1.16
CA TYR A 275 8.59 1.44 -1.71
C TYR A 275 9.06 1.47 -3.17
N GLN A 276 8.58 2.41 -3.99
CA GLN A 276 9.14 2.63 -5.32
C GLN A 276 10.61 3.02 -5.26
N ASN A 277 11.00 3.90 -4.32
CA ASN A 277 12.39 4.30 -4.12
C ASN A 277 13.28 3.14 -3.59
N LYS A 278 12.68 2.09 -3.03
CA LYS A 278 13.35 0.83 -2.65
C LYS A 278 13.42 -0.18 -3.80
N GLY A 279 13.05 0.23 -5.01
CA GLY A 279 13.13 -0.59 -6.22
C GLY A 279 12.01 -1.61 -6.38
N LEU A 280 10.91 -1.51 -5.61
CA LEU A 280 9.74 -2.36 -5.82
C LEU A 280 8.94 -1.89 -7.04
N ALA A 281 8.45 -2.84 -7.83
CA ALA A 281 7.57 -2.59 -8.95
C ALA A 281 6.14 -2.42 -8.47
N LEU A 282 5.61 -1.21 -8.61
CA LEU A 282 4.27 -0.85 -8.18
C LEU A 282 3.31 -0.68 -9.36
N PRO A 283 1.98 -0.73 -9.12
CA PRO A 283 1.00 -0.43 -10.14
C PRO A 283 1.22 0.93 -10.82
N ALA A 284 0.85 1.00 -12.10
CA ALA A 284 0.87 2.26 -12.85
C ALA A 284 -0.06 3.29 -12.19
N LYS A 285 0.26 4.57 -12.39
CA LYS A 285 -0.48 5.68 -11.77
C LYS A 285 -1.72 6.04 -12.60
N ALA A 286 -2.85 6.26 -11.93
CA ALA A 286 -4.05 6.88 -12.48
C ALA A 286 -4.28 8.20 -11.74
N GLY A 287 -4.48 9.31 -12.46
CA GLY A 287 -4.63 10.62 -11.82
C GLY A 287 -3.41 11.07 -11.01
N GLY A 288 -2.22 10.50 -11.27
CA GLY A 288 -0.97 10.81 -10.55
C GLY A 288 -0.62 9.86 -9.41
N TYR A 289 -1.52 8.95 -9.03
CA TYR A 289 -1.35 8.05 -7.89
C TYR A 289 -1.58 6.58 -8.30
N SER A 290 -0.71 5.69 -7.84
CA SER A 290 -0.83 4.24 -8.03
C SER A 290 -2.03 3.70 -7.28
N VAL A 291 -2.29 4.15 -6.05
CA VAL A 291 -3.41 3.66 -5.22
C VAL A 291 -4.77 3.96 -5.85
N HIS A 292 -4.88 5.02 -6.67
CA HIS A 292 -6.10 5.37 -7.43
C HIS A 292 -6.27 4.58 -8.72
N ALA A 293 -5.30 3.75 -9.11
CA ALA A 293 -5.37 2.96 -10.34
C ALA A 293 -6.21 1.69 -10.22
N ALA A 294 -6.85 1.43 -9.07
CA ALA A 294 -7.61 0.21 -8.80
C ALA A 294 -8.53 -0.23 -9.95
N GLU A 295 -9.30 0.70 -10.52
CA GLU A 295 -10.23 0.42 -11.61
C GLU A 295 -9.52 0.08 -12.94
N MET A 296 -8.34 0.65 -13.21
CA MET A 296 -7.52 0.26 -14.37
C MET A 296 -7.08 -1.22 -14.30
N TYR A 297 -7.02 -1.76 -13.09
CA TYR A 297 -6.71 -3.17 -12.82
C TYR A 297 -7.98 -4.01 -12.55
N ASN A 298 -9.17 -3.48 -12.88
CA ASN A 298 -10.48 -4.14 -12.72
C ASN A 298 -10.92 -4.40 -11.27
N TYR A 299 -10.43 -3.61 -10.30
CA TYR A 299 -10.93 -3.64 -8.93
C TYR A 299 -12.06 -2.62 -8.73
N SER A 300 -13.06 -2.98 -7.93
CA SER A 300 -14.22 -2.12 -7.64
C SER A 300 -14.17 -1.53 -6.24
N PHE A 301 -14.69 -0.31 -6.09
CA PHE A 301 -14.86 0.33 -4.79
C PHE A 301 -15.70 -0.56 -3.84
N PRO A 302 -15.37 -0.68 -2.53
CA PRO A 302 -14.40 0.10 -1.75
C PRO A 302 -12.93 -0.35 -1.82
N TRP A 303 -12.52 -1.03 -2.90
CA TRP A 303 -11.11 -1.34 -3.20
C TRP A 303 -10.38 -2.18 -2.14
N MET A 304 -11.11 -2.88 -1.26
CA MET A 304 -10.46 -3.70 -0.22
C MET A 304 -9.61 -4.84 -0.78
N ASN A 305 -10.08 -5.49 -1.85
CA ASN A 305 -9.29 -6.50 -2.56
C ASN A 305 -8.07 -5.86 -3.25
N TRP A 306 -8.19 -4.62 -3.72
CA TRP A 306 -7.09 -3.86 -4.29
C TRP A 306 -6.03 -3.58 -3.22
N TYR A 307 -6.41 -3.07 -2.05
CA TYR A 307 -5.46 -2.83 -0.95
C TYR A 307 -4.78 -4.13 -0.48
N LEU A 308 -5.56 -5.21 -0.36
CA LEU A 308 -5.02 -6.53 -0.03
C LEU A 308 -3.97 -6.98 -1.05
N ASP A 309 -4.30 -6.93 -2.35
CA ASP A 309 -3.39 -7.37 -3.40
C ASP A 309 -2.19 -6.41 -3.57
N PHE A 310 -2.38 -5.10 -3.37
CA PHE A 310 -1.30 -4.11 -3.40
C PHE A 310 -0.29 -4.38 -2.28
N VAL A 311 -0.75 -4.51 -1.03
CA VAL A 311 0.12 -4.78 0.13
C VAL A 311 0.77 -6.15 0.01
N SER A 312 0.03 -7.16 -0.46
CA SER A 312 0.57 -8.52 -0.62
C SER A 312 1.36 -8.75 -1.91
N GLY A 313 1.51 -7.76 -2.79
CA GLY A 313 2.32 -7.89 -4.01
C GLY A 313 1.70 -8.82 -5.06
N ARG A 314 0.37 -8.83 -5.16
CA ARG A 314 -0.43 -9.75 -5.99
C ARG A 314 -1.26 -9.03 -7.06
N VAL A 315 -1.05 -7.74 -7.29
CA VAL A 315 -1.73 -7.01 -8.37
C VAL A 315 -1.21 -7.52 -9.72
N PRO A 316 -2.04 -8.05 -10.63
CA PRO A 316 -1.57 -8.54 -11.93
C PRO A 316 -0.93 -7.42 -12.77
N ASN A 317 0.24 -7.68 -13.36
CA ASN A 317 0.87 -6.73 -14.27
C ASN A 317 0.44 -6.97 -15.74
N PRO A 318 -0.33 -6.07 -16.35
CA PRO A 318 -0.69 -6.20 -17.77
C PRO A 318 0.51 -6.02 -18.71
N SER A 319 1.63 -5.45 -18.24
CA SER A 319 2.82 -5.18 -19.05
C SER A 319 3.80 -6.36 -19.15
N GLY A 320 3.54 -7.47 -18.45
CA GLY A 320 4.34 -8.69 -18.52
C GLY A 320 5.24 -8.92 -17.32
N GLU A 321 6.33 -8.16 -17.17
CA GLU A 321 7.36 -8.41 -16.15
C GLU A 321 7.61 -7.20 -15.22
N PRO A 322 7.69 -7.39 -13.88
CA PRO A 322 7.36 -8.63 -13.18
C PRO A 322 5.87 -8.95 -13.32
N LYS A 323 5.50 -10.24 -13.30
CA LYS A 323 4.10 -10.69 -13.50
C LYS A 323 3.10 -10.10 -12.51
N TYR A 324 3.54 -9.75 -11.31
CA TYR A 324 2.73 -9.12 -10.27
C TYR A 324 3.44 -7.90 -9.68
N LEU A 325 2.64 -6.93 -9.23
CA LEU A 325 3.05 -5.65 -8.70
C LEU A 325 2.57 -5.49 -7.25
N GLY A 326 3.23 -4.59 -6.53
CA GLY A 326 2.90 -4.22 -5.15
C GLY A 326 4.09 -4.40 -4.22
N ILE A 327 3.80 -4.44 -2.92
CA ILE A 327 4.84 -4.39 -1.88
C ILE A 327 5.35 -5.80 -1.55
N GLY A 328 4.44 -6.73 -1.25
CA GLY A 328 4.75 -8.11 -0.90
C GLY A 328 5.22 -8.28 0.56
N PRO A 329 5.01 -9.46 1.17
CA PRO A 329 5.40 -9.71 2.56
C PRO A 329 6.91 -9.49 2.81
N ASP A 330 7.77 -9.92 1.89
CA ASP A 330 9.22 -9.71 2.02
C ASP A 330 9.62 -8.23 1.95
N GLY A 331 8.90 -7.41 1.18
CA GLY A 331 9.10 -5.96 1.14
C GLY A 331 8.78 -5.29 2.47
N LEU A 332 7.76 -5.79 3.18
CA LEU A 332 7.32 -5.29 4.48
C LEU A 332 8.25 -5.69 5.64
N LEU A 333 9.05 -6.75 5.46
CA LEU A 333 10.10 -7.17 6.39
C LEU A 333 11.38 -6.30 6.29
N ARG A 334 11.52 -5.52 5.21
CA ARG A 334 12.65 -4.57 5.04
C ARG A 334 12.49 -3.37 5.95
N CYS A 335 13.38 -2.39 5.82
CA CYS A 335 13.29 -1.22 6.70
C CYS A 335 12.02 -0.43 6.53
N THR A 336 11.60 0.14 7.65
CA THR A 336 10.47 1.05 7.70
C THR A 336 10.90 2.47 7.33
N VAL A 337 9.93 3.40 7.28
CA VAL A 337 10.17 4.81 6.98
C VAL A 337 11.11 5.43 8.04
N ARG A 338 10.85 5.21 9.33
CA ARG A 338 11.62 5.78 10.44
C ARG A 338 13.05 5.25 10.46
N GLU A 339 13.26 3.96 10.18
CA GLU A 339 14.61 3.41 10.10
C GLU A 339 15.38 4.00 8.91
N THR A 340 14.71 4.17 7.77
CA THR A 340 15.31 4.82 6.58
C THR A 340 15.63 6.30 6.86
N ALA A 341 14.81 7.00 7.63
CA ALA A 341 14.98 8.42 7.94
C ALA A 341 16.31 8.72 8.66
N VAL A 342 16.82 7.77 9.45
CA VAL A 342 18.07 7.89 10.21
C VAL A 342 19.21 7.04 9.65
N ASN A 343 18.92 6.06 8.80
CA ASN A 343 19.92 5.17 8.20
C ASN A 343 19.69 4.97 6.69
N ASN A 344 20.42 5.74 5.88
CA ASN A 344 20.36 5.67 4.42
C ASN A 344 20.89 4.35 3.82
N ASN A 345 21.54 3.48 4.62
CA ASN A 345 22.08 2.21 4.13
C ASN A 345 21.03 1.12 4.01
N CYS A 346 19.80 1.37 4.47
CA CYS A 346 18.74 0.41 4.25
C CYS A 346 18.17 0.56 2.84
N ARG A 347 18.59 -0.31 1.92
CA ARG A 347 18.07 -0.38 0.55
C ARG A 347 17.07 -1.51 0.39
#